data_AF-A0A0Q7AU86-F1
#
_entry.id   AF-A0A0Q7AU86-F1
#
_cell.length_a   1.000
_cell.length_b   1.000
_cell.length_c   1.000
_cell.angle_alpha   90.00
_cell.angle_beta   90.00
_cell.angle_gamma   90.00
#
_symmetry.space_group_name_H-M   'P 1'
#
loop_
_entity.id
_entity.type
_entity.pdbx_description
1 polymer ?
#
loop_
_entity_poly.entity_id
_entity_poly.type
_entity_poly.pdbx_seq_one_letter_code
_entity_poly.pdbx_strand_id
1 'polypeptide(L)'
;MSPLSTAEADSLAFMREEEQFAHGAYAVSATLWSPPVFANIIASEATHSAAIKAVLDGYQLAVLTHQGGTYVPQYISQAEFDAIVNSAVETGP
;
A
#
# COMPACT_ATOMS: atom_id res chain seq x y z
N MET A 1 -3.00 20.07 17.59
CA MET A 1 -3.58 19.52 16.35
C MET A 1 -4.98 19.04 16.67
N SER A 2 -5.93 19.25 15.76
CA SER A 2 -7.26 18.63 15.90
C SER A 2 -7.15 17.12 15.68
N PRO A 3 -7.93 16.28 16.39
CA PRO A 3 -7.96 14.85 16.12
C PRO A 3 -8.51 14.57 14.72
N LEU A 4 -7.96 13.58 14.02
CA LEU A 4 -8.51 13.08 12.75
C LEU A 4 -9.94 12.57 12.97
N SER A 5 -10.82 12.86 12.02
CA SER A 5 -12.11 12.18 11.96
C SER A 5 -11.94 10.71 11.53
N THR A 6 -12.90 9.87 11.87
CA THR A 6 -12.93 8.47 11.44
C THR A 6 -12.85 8.35 9.91
N ALA A 7 -13.56 9.20 9.17
CA ALA A 7 -13.56 9.17 7.72
C ALA A 7 -12.18 9.50 7.11
N GLU A 8 -11.43 10.43 7.71
CA GLU A 8 -10.07 10.75 7.27
C GLU A 8 -9.08 9.63 7.61
N ALA A 9 -9.22 9.01 8.79
CA ALA A 9 -8.44 7.84 9.18
C ALA A 9 -8.66 6.66 8.23
N ASP A 10 -9.91 6.36 7.90
CA ASP A 10 -10.28 5.29 6.96
C ASP A 10 -9.75 5.59 5.55
N SER A 11 -9.83 6.85 5.12
CA SER A 11 -9.30 7.27 3.81
C SER A 11 -7.78 7.12 3.72
N LEU A 12 -7.05 7.49 4.78
CA LEU A 12 -5.59 7.32 4.83
C LEU A 12 -5.20 5.84 4.79
N ALA A 13 -5.90 5.01 5.54
CA ALA A 13 -5.64 3.58 5.55
C ALA A 13 -5.99 2.92 4.20
N PHE A 14 -7.08 3.36 3.54
CA PHE A 14 -7.44 2.93 2.19
C PHE A 14 -6.37 3.33 1.16
N MET A 15 -5.92 4.60 1.17
CA MET A 15 -4.87 5.05 0.24
C MET A 15 -3.59 4.23 0.42
N ARG A 16 -3.21 3.88 1.65
CA ARG A 16 -2.04 3.02 1.89
C ARG A 16 -2.20 1.63 1.26
N GLU A 17 -3.39 1.05 1.30
CA GLU A 17 -3.68 -0.24 0.66
C GLU A 17 -3.70 -0.13 -0.86
N GLU A 18 -4.26 0.95 -1.40
CA GLU A 18 -4.29 1.25 -2.85
C GLU A 18 -2.88 1.39 -3.42
N GLU A 19 -1.99 2.12 -2.76
CA GLU A 19 -0.59 2.31 -3.19
C GLU A 19 0.20 0.99 -3.19
N GLN A 20 -0.02 0.12 -2.19
CA GLN A 20 0.63 -1.20 -2.16
C GLN A 20 0.11 -2.13 -3.25
N PHE A 21 -1.19 -2.05 -3.54
CA PHE A 21 -1.79 -2.76 -4.66
C PHE A 21 -1.23 -2.26 -6.00
N ALA A 22 -1.17 -0.94 -6.21
CA ALA A 22 -0.63 -0.33 -7.42
C ALA A 22 0.84 -0.74 -7.65
N HIS A 23 1.66 -0.69 -6.60
CA HIS A 23 3.04 -1.17 -6.64
C HIS A 23 3.14 -2.63 -7.16
N GLY A 24 2.32 -3.54 -6.59
CA GLY A 24 2.27 -4.94 -7.03
C GLY A 24 1.82 -5.09 -8.49
N ALA A 25 0.79 -4.34 -8.91
CA ALA A 25 0.30 -4.36 -10.28
C ALA A 25 1.38 -3.90 -11.29
N TYR A 26 2.15 -2.86 -10.96
CA TYR A 26 3.23 -2.39 -11.81
C TYR A 26 4.45 -3.32 -11.81
N ALA A 27 4.74 -3.98 -10.68
CA ALA A 27 5.78 -5.00 -10.61
C ALA A 27 5.45 -6.19 -11.54
N VAL A 28 4.22 -6.69 -11.53
CA VAL A 28 3.76 -7.72 -12.49
C VAL A 28 3.84 -7.20 -13.92
N SER A 29 3.36 -5.98 -14.16
CA SER A 29 3.39 -5.37 -15.50
C SER A 29 4.81 -5.26 -16.07
N ALA A 30 5.80 -4.95 -15.22
CA ALA A 30 7.22 -4.89 -15.61
C ALA A 30 7.79 -6.25 -16.06
N THR A 31 7.17 -7.36 -15.67
CA THR A 31 7.55 -8.71 -16.15
C THR A 31 6.97 -9.02 -17.53
N LEU A 32 5.85 -8.39 -17.89
CA LEU A 32 5.12 -8.62 -19.14
C LEU A 32 5.55 -7.64 -20.24
N TRP A 33 5.92 -6.43 -19.86
CA TRP A 33 6.26 -5.35 -20.76
C TRP A 33 7.55 -4.67 -20.31
N SER A 34 8.48 -4.51 -21.26
CA SER A 34 9.81 -3.95 -21.02
C SER A 34 9.96 -2.41 -20.93
N PRO A 35 8.93 -1.53 -21.02
CA PRO A 35 9.17 -0.09 -20.93
C PRO A 35 9.71 0.32 -19.55
N PRO A 36 10.68 1.25 -19.49
CA PRO A 36 11.26 1.75 -18.23
C PRO A 36 10.26 2.53 -17.36
N VAL A 37 9.07 2.84 -17.88
CA VAL A 37 8.03 3.59 -17.18
C VAL A 37 7.62 2.91 -15.87
N PHE A 38 7.59 1.57 -15.82
CA PHE A 38 7.18 0.84 -14.63
C PHE A 38 8.16 1.01 -13.47
N ALA A 39 9.47 1.10 -13.73
CA ALA A 39 10.45 1.32 -12.67
C ALA A 39 10.24 2.66 -11.95
N ASN A 40 9.97 3.72 -12.71
CA ASN A 40 9.69 5.04 -12.14
C ASN A 40 8.38 5.05 -11.35
N ILE A 41 7.34 4.39 -11.86
CA ILE A 41 6.04 4.33 -11.18
C ILE A 41 6.14 3.51 -9.90
N ILE A 42 6.77 2.33 -9.93
CA ILE A 42 7.01 1.49 -8.73
C ILE A 42 7.73 2.27 -7.64
N ALA A 43 8.78 3.03 -7.99
CA ALA A 43 9.50 3.87 -7.03
C ALA A 43 8.63 5.02 -6.47
N SER A 44 7.74 5.57 -7.29
CA SER A 44 6.75 6.58 -6.86
C SER A 44 5.77 5.99 -5.85
N GLU A 45 5.19 4.82 -6.12
CA GLU A 45 4.21 4.21 -5.22
C GLU A 45 4.83 3.78 -3.89
N ALA A 46 6.10 3.34 -3.91
CA ALA A 46 6.84 3.10 -2.67
C ALA A 46 6.99 4.38 -1.83
N THR A 47 7.25 5.51 -2.48
CA THR A 47 7.37 6.83 -1.82
C THR A 47 6.03 7.31 -1.27
N HIS A 48 4.95 7.22 -2.05
CA HIS A 48 3.60 7.56 -1.62
C HIS A 48 3.17 6.70 -0.43
N SER A 49 3.32 5.39 -0.54
CA SER A 49 3.01 4.42 0.50
C SER A 49 3.77 4.76 1.79
N ALA A 50 5.08 5.03 1.73
CA ALA A 50 5.89 5.42 2.89
C ALA A 50 5.42 6.73 3.54
N ALA A 51 5.05 7.74 2.74
CA ALA A 51 4.52 9.00 3.25
C ALA A 51 3.20 8.81 4.01
N ILE A 52 2.28 8.01 3.47
CA ILE A 52 1.00 7.70 4.14
C ILE A 52 1.25 6.92 5.44
N LYS A 53 2.23 6.01 5.46
CA LYS A 53 2.63 5.31 6.69
C LYS A 53 3.06 6.27 7.78
N ALA A 54 3.89 7.25 7.44
CA ALA A 54 4.41 8.22 8.39
C ALA A 54 3.26 9.04 9.02
N VAL A 55 2.24 9.36 8.21
CA VAL A 55 1.00 9.99 8.72
C VAL A 55 0.25 9.05 9.66
N LEU A 56 0.00 7.80 9.26
CA LEU A 56 -0.70 6.80 10.08
C LEU A 56 0.01 6.54 11.41
N ASP A 57 1.33 6.37 11.38
CA ASP A 57 2.18 6.19 12.56
C ASP A 57 2.07 7.40 13.50
N GLY A 58 2.08 8.62 12.96
CA GLY A 58 1.93 9.87 13.72
C GLY A 58 0.61 9.98 14.47
N TYR A 59 -0.45 9.34 13.97
CA TYR A 59 -1.77 9.26 14.61
C TYR A 59 -2.02 7.93 15.32
N GLN A 60 -1.03 7.04 15.38
CA GLN A 60 -1.14 5.70 15.98
C GLN A 60 -2.28 4.87 15.37
N LEU A 61 -2.55 5.07 14.08
CA LEU A 61 -3.60 4.38 13.33
C LEU A 61 -3.03 3.11 12.70
N ALA A 62 -3.74 1.99 12.88
CA ALA A 62 -3.42 0.75 12.19
C ALA A 62 -3.98 0.76 10.76
N VAL A 63 -3.34 0.03 9.84
CA VAL A 63 -3.85 -0.21 8.48
C VAL A 63 -5.21 -0.94 8.56
N LEU A 64 -6.14 -0.76 7.61
CA LEU A 64 -7.51 -1.29 7.69
C LEU A 64 -7.56 -2.79 7.97
N THR A 65 -6.69 -3.55 7.31
CA THR A 65 -6.44 -4.98 7.56
C THR A 65 -6.10 -5.33 9.01
N HIS A 66 -5.41 -4.46 9.75
CA HIS A 66 -5.14 -4.61 11.18
C HIS A 66 -6.28 -4.13 12.10
N GLN A 67 -7.20 -3.31 11.59
CA GLN A 67 -8.39 -2.84 12.34
C GLN A 67 -9.62 -3.74 12.17
N GLY A 68 -9.48 -4.90 11.50
CA GLY A 68 -10.60 -5.79 11.20
C GLY A 68 -11.45 -5.32 10.01
N GLY A 69 -10.97 -4.34 9.24
CA GLY A 69 -11.51 -4.01 7.93
C GLY A 69 -11.30 -5.19 6.98
N THR A 70 -12.38 -5.64 6.33
CA THR A 70 -12.30 -6.75 5.37
C THR A 70 -11.92 -6.19 4.00
N TYR A 71 -10.67 -6.36 3.59
CA TYR A 71 -10.24 -6.13 2.21
C TYR A 71 -10.46 -7.41 1.40
N VAL A 72 -11.18 -7.32 0.27
CA VAL A 72 -11.37 -8.45 -0.66
C VAL A 72 -10.62 -8.13 -1.96
N PRO A 73 -9.47 -8.77 -2.22
CA PRO A 73 -8.72 -8.55 -3.44
C PRO A 73 -9.50 -9.02 -4.67
N GLN A 74 -9.54 -8.19 -5.71
CA GLN A 74 -10.25 -8.49 -6.97
C GLN A 74 -9.38 -9.11 -8.06
N TYR A 75 -8.07 -8.86 -8.03
CA TYR A 75 -7.15 -9.19 -9.13
C TYR A 75 -6.02 -10.15 -8.73
N ILE A 76 -5.86 -10.40 -7.43
CA ILE A 76 -4.92 -11.37 -6.87
C ILE A 76 -5.66 -12.24 -5.85
N SER A 77 -5.10 -13.40 -5.51
CA SER A 77 -5.68 -14.22 -4.45
C SER A 77 -5.52 -13.55 -3.08
N GLN A 78 -6.41 -13.89 -2.15
CA GLN A 78 -6.27 -13.46 -0.75
C GLN A 78 -4.90 -13.86 -0.18
N ALA A 79 -4.40 -15.05 -0.53
CA ALA A 79 -3.10 -15.53 -0.08
C ALA A 79 -1.92 -14.70 -0.62
N GLU A 80 -1.98 -14.25 -1.88
CA GLU A 80 -0.98 -13.35 -2.45
C GLU A 80 -1.03 -11.96 -1.81
N PHE A 81 -2.25 -11.46 -1.56
CA PHE A 81 -2.44 -10.20 -0.84
C PHE A 81 -1.84 -10.28 0.57
N ASP A 82 -2.16 -11.34 1.33
CA ASP A 82 -1.64 -11.54 2.68
C ASP A 82 -0.11 -11.66 2.69
N ALA A 83 0.48 -12.30 1.66
CA ALA A 83 1.92 -12.40 1.51
C ALA A 83 2.60 -11.05 1.27
N ILE A 84 1.95 -10.16 0.49
CA ILE A 84 2.46 -8.79 0.22
C ILE A 84 2.37 -7.94 1.48
N VAL A 85 1.20 -7.90 2.13
CA VAL A 85 0.95 -7.06 3.32
C VAL A 85 1.84 -7.45 4.50
N ASN A 86 2.09 -8.74 4.69
CA ASN A 86 2.90 -9.26 5.79
C ASN A 86 4.39 -9.44 5.43
N SER A 87 4.81 -9.06 4.22
CA SER A 87 6.21 -9.14 3.84
C SER A 87 7.05 -8.17 4.66
N ALA A 88 8.29 -8.56 4.96
CA ALA A 88 9.25 -7.64 5.55
C ALA A 88 9.47 -6.47 4.57
N VAL A 89 9.54 -5.24 5.10
CA VAL A 89 9.84 -4.05 4.30
C VAL A 89 11.11 -4.31 3.49
N GLU A 90 10.98 -4.32 2.15
CA GLU A 90 12.11 -4.38 1.24
C GLU A 90 13.01 -3.15 1.50
N THR A 91 14.10 -3.36 2.22
CA THR A 91 15.17 -2.36 2.30
C THR A 91 15.92 -2.44 0.98
N GLY A 92 15.69 -1.46 0.10
CA GLY A 92 16.49 -1.32 -1.11
C GLY A 92 18.00 -1.26 -0.80
N PRO A 93 18.86 -1.62 -1.76
CA PRO A 93 20.32 -1.58 -1.59
C PRO A 93 20.85 -0.17 -1.30
#